data_AF-A0A5R9J129-F1
#
_entry.id   AF-A0A5R9J129-F1
#
_cell.length_a   1.000
_cell.length_b   1.000
_cell.length_c   1.000
_cell.angle_alpha   90.00
_cell.angle_beta   90.00
_cell.angle_gamma   90.00
#
_symmetry.space_group_name_H-M   'P 1'
#
loop_
_entity.id
_entity.type
_entity.pdbx_description
1 polymer ?
#
loop_
_entity_poly.entity_id
_entity_poly.type
_entity_poly.pdbx_seq_one_letter_code
_entity_poly.pdbx_strand_id
1 'polypeptide(L)'
;MVALPTSLPNSSVYQVHAQRPYLKLADVEQSARRRSRGEPAGVISPIVLEAVRRLDALFEIERAINGQSTEHRRAVRQELSAPLVANLKTWMREQRPKLSRGTDPARAMDCMLKRWRRLAASWLMGGFVC
;
A
#
# COMPACT_ATOMS: atom_id res chain seq x y z
N MET A 1 -18.58 24.59 6.64
CA MET A 1 -19.42 23.38 6.72
C MET A 1 -19.29 22.66 5.38
N VAL A 2 -18.31 21.78 5.24
CA VAL A 2 -18.11 21.03 3.98
C VAL A 2 -18.56 19.60 4.26
N ALA A 3 -19.66 19.22 3.59
CA ALA A 3 -20.23 17.89 3.64
C ALA A 3 -19.22 16.87 3.08
N LEU A 4 -18.91 15.85 3.89
CA LEU A 4 -18.24 14.64 3.45
C LEU A 4 -19.17 13.89 2.49
N PRO A 5 -18.72 13.45 1.29
CA PRO A 5 -19.55 12.62 0.44
C PRO A 5 -19.66 11.22 1.05
N THR A 6 -20.83 10.94 1.60
CA THR A 6 -21.35 9.61 1.89
C THR A 6 -21.76 8.92 0.59
N SER A 7 -20.93 8.02 0.08
CA SER A 7 -21.37 6.90 -0.77
C SER A 7 -20.22 5.89 -0.90
N LEU A 8 -20.25 4.85 -0.07
CA LEU A 8 -19.60 3.59 -0.40
C LEU A 8 -20.67 2.70 -1.02
N PRO A 9 -20.51 2.30 -2.29
CA PRO A 9 -21.03 1.00 -2.66
C PRO A 9 -20.08 0.19 -3.56
N ASN A 10 -20.03 -1.08 -3.19
CA ASN A 10 -19.81 -2.26 -4.01
C ASN A 10 -18.38 -2.80 -4.21
N SER A 11 -18.09 -3.77 -3.33
CA SER A 11 -17.43 -5.06 -3.62
C SER A 11 -16.14 -5.04 -4.42
N SER A 12 -15.02 -4.99 -3.69
CA SER A 12 -13.85 -5.74 -4.11
C SER A 12 -13.13 -6.26 -2.87
N VAL A 13 -13.48 -7.49 -2.49
CA VAL A 13 -12.68 -8.34 -1.61
C VAL A 13 -11.19 -8.35 -2.02
N TYR A 14 -10.86 -8.05 -3.29
CA TYR A 14 -9.51 -8.00 -3.85
C TYR A 14 -8.67 -6.81 -3.39
N GLN A 15 -9.29 -5.66 -3.07
CA GLN A 15 -8.57 -4.49 -2.55
C GLN A 15 -7.96 -4.75 -1.17
N VAL A 16 -8.64 -5.56 -0.35
CA VAL A 16 -8.16 -6.02 0.95
C VAL A 16 -6.98 -6.99 0.79
N HIS A 17 -6.97 -7.85 -0.24
CA HIS A 17 -5.89 -8.81 -0.48
C HIS A 17 -4.60 -8.19 -1.02
N ALA A 18 -4.69 -7.17 -1.87
CA ALA A 18 -3.51 -6.46 -2.38
C ALA A 18 -2.88 -5.54 -1.32
N GLN A 19 -3.69 -5.00 -0.41
CA GLN A 19 -3.24 -4.25 0.75
C GLN A 19 -2.87 -5.15 1.95
N ARG A 20 -3.10 -6.46 1.94
CA ARG A 20 -2.81 -7.37 3.08
C ARG A 20 -1.41 -7.22 3.69
N PRO A 21 -0.30 -6.97 2.94
CA PRO A 21 1.00 -6.72 3.55
C PRO A 21 1.04 -5.44 4.41
N TYR A 22 0.24 -4.43 4.07
CA TYR A 22 0.13 -3.15 4.78
C TYR A 22 -1.03 -3.13 5.79
N LEU A 23 -2.13 -3.84 5.53
CA LEU A 23 -3.21 -4.06 6.50
C LEU A 23 -2.74 -4.95 7.66
N LYS A 24 -1.79 -5.85 7.44
CA LYS A 24 -1.05 -6.54 8.52
C LYS A 24 -0.06 -5.63 9.27
N LEU A 25 0.26 -4.43 8.76
CA LEU A 25 1.04 -3.42 9.50
C LEU A 25 0.13 -2.53 10.36
N ALA A 26 -1.14 -2.43 9.98
CA ALA A 26 -2.19 -1.94 10.86
C ALA A 26 -2.75 -3.13 11.66
N ASP A 27 -1.89 -3.90 12.33
CA ASP A 27 -2.34 -5.09 13.04
C ASP A 27 -3.23 -4.64 14.21
N VAL A 28 -4.54 -4.83 14.01
CA VAL A 28 -5.57 -4.71 15.02
C VAL A 28 -5.21 -5.60 16.21
N GLU A 29 -4.47 -6.69 16.01
CA GLU A 29 -3.99 -7.56 17.08
C GLU A 29 -2.87 -6.92 17.91
N GLN A 30 -1.94 -6.19 17.31
CA GLN A 30 -0.92 -5.44 18.07
C GLN A 30 -1.51 -4.19 18.72
N SER A 31 -2.44 -3.52 18.06
CA SER A 31 -3.26 -2.46 18.66
C SER A 31 -4.12 -2.99 19.81
N ALA A 32 -4.66 -4.20 19.68
CA ALA A 32 -5.42 -4.89 20.74
C ALA A 32 -4.54 -5.35 21.89
N ARG A 33 -3.30 -5.82 21.62
CA ARG A 33 -2.29 -6.15 22.65
C ARG A 33 -1.78 -4.92 23.41
N ARG A 34 -1.70 -3.76 22.74
CA ARG A 34 -1.39 -2.47 23.39
C ARG A 34 -2.57 -2.00 24.24
N ARG A 35 -3.79 -2.06 23.70
CA ARG A 35 -5.03 -1.79 24.45
C ARG A 35 -5.21 -2.71 25.67
N SER A 36 -4.88 -4.00 25.55
CA SER A 36 -4.95 -4.95 26.67
C SER A 36 -3.86 -4.73 27.73
N ARG A 37 -2.81 -3.97 27.41
CA ARG A 37 -1.76 -3.50 28.34
C ARG A 37 -2.03 -2.10 28.90
N GLY A 38 -3.18 -1.49 28.58
CA GLY A 38 -3.51 -0.12 29.02
C GLY A 38 -2.72 0.98 28.30
N GLU A 39 -2.01 0.65 27.21
CA GLU A 39 -1.30 1.64 26.41
C GLU A 39 -2.28 2.33 25.44
N PRO A 40 -2.23 3.66 25.29
CA PRO A 40 -3.08 4.37 24.34
C PRO A 40 -2.85 3.81 22.94
N ALA A 41 -3.95 3.63 22.18
CA ALA A 41 -3.88 3.20 20.79
C ALA A 41 -2.95 4.17 20.05
N GLY A 42 -1.76 3.68 19.70
CA GLY A 42 -0.65 4.55 19.31
C GLY A 42 -1.01 5.44 18.12
N VAL A 43 -0.49 6.66 18.14
CA VAL A 43 -0.47 7.57 16.99
C VAL A 43 0.03 6.78 15.77
N ILE A 44 -0.78 6.70 14.71
CA ILE A 44 -0.36 6.05 13.46
C ILE A 44 0.94 6.74 13.04
N SER A 45 2.03 5.96 12.96
CA SER A 45 3.34 6.51 12.65
C SER A 45 3.29 7.24 11.30
N PRO A 46 3.84 8.46 11.17
CA PRO A 46 3.82 9.22 9.91
C PRO A 46 4.34 8.44 8.70
N ILE A 47 5.30 7.53 8.93
CA ILE A 47 5.85 6.64 7.88
C ILE A 47 4.83 5.62 7.37
N VAL A 48 3.95 5.12 8.24
CA VAL A 48 2.90 4.17 7.86
C VAL A 48 1.83 4.89 7.06
N LEU A 49 1.46 6.11 7.49
CA LEU A 49 0.51 6.94 6.75
C LEU A 49 1.02 7.27 5.34
N GLU A 50 2.29 7.65 5.22
CA GLU A 50 2.90 7.95 3.92
C GLU A 50 3.00 6.71 3.02
N ALA A 51 3.28 5.53 3.60
CA ALA A 51 3.26 4.28 2.86
C ALA A 51 1.87 3.99 2.26
N VAL A 52 0.81 4.16 3.06
CA VAL A 52 -0.58 3.98 2.61
C VAL A 52 -0.90 4.95 1.47
N ARG A 53 -0.60 6.24 1.63
CA ARG A 53 -0.83 7.26 0.58
C ARG A 53 -0.20 6.91 -0.76
N ARG A 54 1.05 6.41 -0.74
CA ARG A 54 1.78 6.02 -1.96
C ARG A 54 1.17 4.82 -2.66
N LEU A 55 0.64 3.87 -1.90
CA LEU A 55 -0.05 2.71 -2.46
C LEU A 55 -1.43 3.09 -2.99
N ASP A 56 -2.15 3.96 -2.29
CA ASP A 56 -3.47 4.41 -2.72
C ASP A 56 -3.38 5.08 -4.10
N ALA A 57 -2.35 5.89 -4.34
CA ALA A 57 -2.09 6.47 -5.67
C ALA A 57 -1.93 5.40 -6.78
N LEU A 58 -1.29 4.26 -6.48
CA LEU A 58 -1.18 3.14 -7.42
C LEU A 58 -2.54 2.45 -7.65
N PHE A 59 -3.33 2.28 -6.58
CA PHE A 59 -4.65 1.66 -6.69
C PHE A 59 -5.67 2.55 -7.41
N GLU A 60 -5.58 3.86 -7.30
CA GLU A 60 -6.46 4.76 -8.05
C GLU A 60 -6.24 4.63 -9.56
N ILE A 61 -4.98 4.50 -10.01
CA ILE A 61 -4.68 4.23 -11.42
C ILE A 61 -5.28 2.89 -11.85
N GLU A 62 -5.09 1.83 -11.05
CA GLU A 62 -5.64 0.50 -11.38
C GLU A 62 -7.17 0.50 -11.44
N ARG A 63 -7.85 1.26 -10.58
CA ARG A 63 -9.31 1.43 -10.63
C ARG A 63 -9.74 2.15 -11.90
N ALA A 64 -9.04 3.22 -12.29
CA ALA A 64 -9.39 4.01 -13.46
C ALA A 64 -9.27 3.23 -14.77
N ILE A 65 -8.32 2.29 -14.86
CA ILE A 65 -8.11 1.46 -16.05
C ILE A 65 -8.84 0.12 -16.00
N ASN A 66 -9.57 -0.17 -14.93
CA ASN A 66 -10.31 -1.42 -14.82
C ASN A 66 -11.41 -1.51 -15.90
N GLY A 67 -11.60 -2.70 -16.49
CA GLY A 67 -12.52 -2.91 -17.60
C GLY A 67 -12.03 -2.41 -18.98
N GLN A 68 -10.87 -1.76 -19.06
CA GLN A 68 -10.26 -1.36 -20.32
C GLN A 68 -9.51 -2.51 -21.00
N SER A 69 -9.19 -2.33 -22.28
CA SER A 69 -8.40 -3.32 -23.03
C SER A 69 -7.05 -3.59 -22.37
N THR A 70 -6.54 -4.81 -22.49
CA THR A 70 -5.26 -5.21 -21.90
C THR A 70 -4.10 -4.32 -22.38
N GLU A 71 -4.12 -3.91 -23.64
CA GLU A 71 -3.12 -3.00 -24.22
C GLU A 71 -3.19 -1.61 -23.58
N HIS A 72 -4.39 -1.04 -23.45
CA HIS A 72 -4.58 0.25 -22.81
C HIS A 72 -4.16 0.22 -21.33
N ARG A 73 -4.56 -0.82 -20.60
CA ARG A 73 -4.15 -1.02 -19.20
C ARG A 73 -2.62 -1.09 -19.08
N ARG A 74 -1.96 -1.79 -20.00
CA ARG A 74 -0.49 -1.89 -20.01
C ARG A 74 0.16 -0.55 -20.31
N ALA A 75 -0.34 0.21 -21.29
CA ALA A 75 0.19 1.52 -21.64
C ALA A 75 0.12 2.47 -20.44
N VAL A 76 -1.06 2.58 -19.80
CA VAL A 76 -1.25 3.44 -18.63
C VAL A 76 -0.37 3.02 -17.44
N ARG A 77 -0.19 1.72 -17.20
CA ARG A 77 0.74 1.24 -16.15
C ARG A 77 2.18 1.65 -16.42
N GLN A 78 2.63 1.61 -17.68
CA GLN A 78 3.99 2.05 -18.02
C GLN A 78 4.14 3.57 -17.86
N GLU A 79 3.12 4.33 -18.20
CA GLU A 79 3.17 5.80 -18.16
C GLU A 79 3.01 6.34 -16.72
N LEU A 80 2.00 5.86 -15.99
CA LEU A 80 1.58 6.42 -14.71
C LEU A 80 2.03 5.57 -13.51
N SER A 81 1.88 4.25 -13.57
CA SER A 81 2.21 3.38 -12.43
C SER A 81 3.72 3.17 -12.27
N ALA A 82 4.48 3.05 -13.37
CA ALA A 82 5.93 2.83 -13.34
C ALA A 82 6.73 3.88 -12.54
N PRO A 83 6.55 5.20 -12.76
CA PRO A 83 7.26 6.20 -11.96
C PRO A 83 6.88 6.12 -10.47
N LEU A 84 5.61 5.84 -10.14
CA LEU A 84 5.16 5.71 -8.75
C LEU A 84 5.74 4.46 -8.06
N VAL A 85 5.77 3.33 -8.76
CA VAL A 85 6.40 2.09 -8.27
C VAL A 85 7.89 2.34 -8.01
N ALA A 86 8.61 2.96 -8.96
CA ALA A 86 10.02 3.30 -8.78
C ALA A 86 10.24 4.24 -7.58
N ASN A 87 9.42 5.29 -7.46
CA ASN A 87 9.50 6.25 -6.36
C ASN A 87 9.21 5.60 -5.00
N LEU A 88 8.23 4.70 -4.91
CA LEU A 88 7.94 3.92 -3.71
C LEU A 88 9.14 3.06 -3.28
N LYS A 89 9.86 2.45 -4.23
CA LYS A 89 11.09 1.70 -3.94
C LYS A 89 12.16 2.58 -3.31
N THR A 90 12.43 3.71 -3.96
CA THR A 90 13.46 4.67 -3.55
C THR A 90 13.15 5.17 -2.15
N TRP A 91 11.91 5.61 -1.94
CA TRP A 91 11.44 6.07 -0.64
C TRP A 91 11.61 5.00 0.45
N MET A 92 11.21 3.75 0.22
CA MET A 92 11.41 2.68 1.22
C MET A 92 12.89 2.44 1.53
N ARG A 93 13.78 2.51 0.53
CA ARG A 93 15.23 2.36 0.74
C ARG A 93 15.82 3.51 1.55
N GLU A 94 15.30 4.72 1.39
CA GLU A 94 15.71 5.91 2.16
C GLU A 94 15.17 5.91 3.59
N GLN A 95 13.94 5.44 3.79
CA GLN A 95 13.33 5.40 5.13
C GLN A 95 13.85 4.24 5.96
N ARG A 96 14.13 3.08 5.34
CA ARG A 96 14.55 1.87 6.06
C ARG A 96 15.74 2.06 7.01
N PRO A 97 16.85 2.75 6.67
CA PRO A 97 17.96 2.95 7.59
C PRO A 97 17.63 3.91 8.76
N LYS A 98 16.59 4.74 8.63
CA LYS A 98 16.14 5.68 9.67
C LYS A 98 15.31 4.98 10.77
N LEU A 99 14.92 3.73 10.55
CA LEU A 99 14.12 2.96 11.48
C LEU A 99 14.98 2.01 12.32
N SER A 100 14.69 1.97 13.62
CA SER A 100 15.26 0.97 14.52
C SER A 100 14.98 -0.44 14.02
N ARG A 101 16.02 -1.28 14.05
CA ARG A 101 15.92 -2.69 13.66
C ARG A 101 14.85 -3.40 14.49
N GLY A 102 14.03 -4.22 13.85
CA GLY A 102 13.01 -5.03 14.53
C GLY A 102 11.68 -4.32 14.79
N THR A 103 11.54 -3.03 14.47
CA THR A 103 10.23 -2.36 14.46
C THR A 103 9.34 -2.89 13.33
N ASP A 104 8.01 -2.86 13.52
CA ASP A 104 7.08 -3.41 12.54
C ASP A 104 7.17 -2.72 11.16
N PRO A 105 7.28 -1.38 11.06
CA PRO A 105 7.50 -0.70 9.78
C PRO A 105 8.81 -1.12 9.11
N ALA A 106 9.89 -1.32 9.88
CA ALA A 106 11.16 -1.77 9.34
C ALA A 106 11.06 -3.20 8.77
N ARG A 107 10.41 -4.11 9.51
CA ARG A 107 10.18 -5.51 9.09
C ARG A 107 9.33 -5.59 7.82
N ALA A 108 8.30 -4.76 7.69
CA ALA A 108 7.51 -4.71 6.47
C ALA A 108 8.26 -4.15 5.28
N MET A 109 9.00 -3.05 5.46
CA MET A 109 9.86 -2.50 4.40
C MET A 109 10.88 -3.55 3.94
N ASP A 110 11.47 -4.31 4.85
CA ASP A 110 12.37 -5.42 4.50
C ASP A 110 11.66 -6.52 3.69
N CYS A 111 10.45 -6.92 4.12
CA CYS A 111 9.65 -7.93 3.42
C CYS A 111 9.28 -7.49 1.99
N MET A 112 8.81 -6.24 1.86
CA MET A 112 8.49 -5.57 0.61
C MET A 112 9.71 -5.52 -0.32
N LEU A 113 10.84 -4.99 0.16
CA LEU A 113 12.06 -4.83 -0.61
C LEU A 113 12.65 -6.18 -1.05
N LYS A 114 12.59 -7.21 -0.19
CA LYS A 114 13.02 -8.59 -0.53
C LYS A 114 12.23 -9.16 -1.70
N ARG A 115 10.94 -8.82 -1.82
CA ARG A 115 10.04 -9.32 -2.88
C ARG A 115 9.82 -8.31 -4.01
N TRP A 116 10.58 -7.22 -4.02
CA TRP A 116 10.32 -6.06 -4.87
C TRP A 116 10.20 -6.39 -6.35
N ARG A 117 11.09 -7.25 -6.89
CA ARG A 117 11.06 -7.61 -8.31
C ARG A 117 9.70 -8.22 -8.72
N ARG A 118 9.15 -9.09 -7.88
CA ARG A 118 7.84 -9.71 -8.13
C ARG A 118 6.71 -8.68 -7.97
N LEU A 119 6.80 -7.84 -6.94
CA LEU A 119 5.81 -6.80 -6.67
C LEU A 119 5.75 -5.76 -7.80
N ALA A 120 6.89 -5.26 -8.27
CA ALA A 120 6.95 -4.31 -9.36
C ALA A 120 6.44 -4.93 -10.68
N ALA A 121 6.79 -6.20 -10.95
CA ALA A 121 6.28 -6.90 -12.11
C ALA A 121 4.76 -7.04 -12.08
N SER A 122 4.14 -7.33 -10.93
CA SER A 122 2.68 -7.45 -10.85
C SER A 122 1.96 -6.13 -11.08
N TRP A 123 2.52 -4.99 -10.65
CA TRP A 123 1.97 -3.66 -10.97
C TRP A 123 2.09 -3.30 -12.45
N LEU A 124 3.18 -3.69 -13.10
CA LEU A 124 3.46 -3.28 -14.48
C LEU A 124 2.91 -4.22 -15.55
N MET A 125 2.67 -5.48 -15.18
CA MET A 125 2.20 -6.53 -16.09
C MET A 125 0.75 -6.94 -15.83
N GLY A 126 0.09 -6.43 -14.78
CA GLY A 126 -1.34 -6.66 -14.50
C GLY A 126 -1.67 -7.78 -13.53
N GLY A 127 -0.72 -8.23 -12.71
CA GLY A 127 -0.92 -9.33 -11.75
C GLY A 127 -1.74 -8.99 -10.49
N PHE A 128 -2.19 -7.74 -10.33
CA PHE A 128 -3.00 -7.31 -9.17
C PHE A 128 -4.49 -7.18 -9.47
N VAL A 129 -4.86 -6.90 -10.73
CA VAL A 129 -6.24 -6.61 -11.15
C VAL A 129 -6.47 -7.20 -12.53
N CYS A 130 -7.08 -8.38 -12.55
CA CYS A 130 -7.72 -8.99 -13.71
C CYS A 130 -9.13 -9.39 -13.30
#